data_AF-A0A537QK00-F1
#
_entry.id   AF-A0A537QK00-F1
#
_cell.length_a   1.000
_cell.length_b   1.000
_cell.length_c   1.000
_cell.angle_alpha   90.00
_cell.angle_beta   90.00
_cell.angle_gamma   90.00
#
_symmetry.space_group_name_H-M   'P 1'
#
loop_
_entity.id
_entity.type
_entity.pdbx_description
1 polymer ?
#
loop_
_entity_poly.entity_id
_entity_poly.type
_entity_poly.pdbx_seq_one_letter_code
_entity_poly.pdbx_strand_id
1 'polypeptide(L)'
;MEQDMASSHGDAGSNAPGRNGIHVSRRDVLALAGLAVTAGMPGRLIAAPQGQLTWGVHISLAPTWFDPAETPGIITPFMVMYALHDALVKPMPGQPMGASLAESWSASEDALVYDFVLRDGIKFHNGEPVTAEDVKFSFERYRGTSHDLMKARVASVEALDKRHVRFTLKEPWPDFMVFYATATGAGWVVPKKYVEQVGEDGFERAPVGAGPYKFVSFNPGIELTLEAFDGYWRKKPSVKRLVFRCIPDEATRLAALKGGEVDIVYSIRGELAEELRSTPGLTLKPSVISRRHQPGADPRLFPADRQFVRAGHLRFLLATAEAGL
;
A
#
# COMPACT_ATOMS: atom_id res chain seq x y z
N MET A 1 21.77 -52.50 -49.84
CA MET A 1 22.60 -52.15 -51.01
C MET A 1 22.98 -50.69 -50.83
N GLU A 2 23.94 -50.35 -49.98
CA GLU A 2 25.35 -50.75 -49.96
C GLU A 2 26.12 -50.21 -51.18
N GLN A 3 27.09 -49.33 -50.86
CA GLN A 3 28.30 -48.94 -51.62
C GLN A 3 28.10 -48.04 -52.87
N ASP A 4 28.95 -47.05 -53.21
CA ASP A 4 30.32 -46.77 -52.76
C ASP A 4 30.85 -45.38 -53.25
N MET A 5 31.96 -44.95 -52.63
CA MET A 5 33.07 -44.07 -53.12
C MET A 5 32.79 -42.60 -53.51
N ALA A 6 33.41 -41.54 -52.94
CA ALA A 6 34.79 -41.18 -52.56
C ALA A 6 35.47 -40.22 -53.55
N SER A 7 35.81 -39.01 -53.02
CA SER A 7 36.97 -38.12 -53.31
C SER A 7 37.10 -37.54 -54.76
N SER A 8 37.63 -36.34 -55.04
CA SER A 8 38.69 -35.56 -54.43
C SER A 8 38.87 -34.18 -55.13
N HIS A 9 39.70 -33.31 -54.52
CA HIS A 9 40.47 -32.17 -55.06
C HIS A 9 39.79 -30.82 -55.32
N GLY A 10 40.48 -29.79 -54.82
CA GLY A 10 40.07 -28.39 -54.85
C GLY A 10 41.00 -27.50 -55.66
N ASP A 11 40.95 -26.24 -55.26
CA ASP A 11 41.77 -25.09 -55.62
C ASP A 11 41.39 -24.31 -56.89
N ALA A 12 40.91 -23.09 -56.66
CA ALA A 12 40.79 -22.05 -57.67
C ALA A 12 41.02 -20.69 -56.99
N GLY A 13 42.30 -20.33 -56.88
CA GLY A 13 42.73 -18.98 -56.59
C GLY A 13 42.80 -18.10 -57.84
N SER A 14 42.42 -16.83 -57.65
CA SER A 14 42.94 -15.63 -58.30
C SER A 14 42.72 -15.41 -59.81
N ASN A 15 41.94 -14.36 -60.12
CA ASN A 15 42.51 -13.21 -60.85
C ASN A 15 41.61 -11.96 -60.75
N ALA A 16 42.15 -10.92 -60.11
CA ALA A 16 41.84 -9.51 -60.40
C ALA A 16 43.03 -8.94 -61.18
N PRO A 17 42.88 -7.87 -62.00
CA PRO A 17 43.03 -6.53 -61.42
C PRO A 17 42.27 -5.40 -62.14
N GLY A 18 42.12 -4.27 -61.44
CA GLY A 18 41.68 -2.99 -62.02
C GLY A 18 41.43 -1.91 -60.97
N ARG A 19 42.51 -1.31 -60.43
CA ARG A 19 42.48 -0.18 -59.48
C ARG A 19 42.20 1.12 -60.24
N ASN A 20 41.17 1.87 -59.86
CA ASN A 20 41.06 3.31 -60.12
C ASN A 20 40.95 4.03 -58.77
N GLY A 21 41.91 4.90 -58.48
CA GLY A 21 42.01 5.66 -57.25
C GLY A 21 41.06 6.85 -57.22
N ILE A 22 40.45 7.10 -56.06
CA ILE A 22 39.74 8.35 -55.76
C ILE A 22 40.63 9.12 -54.77
N HIS A 23 41.13 10.26 -55.22
CA HIS A 23 41.80 11.25 -54.38
C HIS A 23 40.77 11.93 -53.47
N VAL A 24 40.89 11.73 -52.15
CA VAL A 24 40.11 12.49 -51.15
C VAL A 24 40.90 13.74 -50.80
N SER A 25 40.34 14.92 -51.09
CA SER A 25 40.95 16.20 -50.70
C SER A 25 40.53 16.57 -49.28
N ARG A 26 41.37 17.36 -48.58
CA ARG A 26 41.19 17.77 -47.17
C ARG A 26 39.95 18.65 -46.89
N ARG A 27 39.06 18.86 -47.87
CA ARG A 27 37.82 19.65 -47.71
C ARG A 27 36.55 18.81 -47.46
N ASP A 28 36.61 17.49 -47.57
CA ASP A 28 35.40 16.63 -47.51
C ASP A 28 35.09 16.05 -46.11
N VAL A 29 35.81 16.47 -45.05
CA VAL A 29 35.68 15.92 -43.69
C VAL A 29 34.70 16.71 -42.79
N LEU A 30 34.02 17.75 -43.30
CA LEU A 30 33.19 18.65 -42.46
C LEU A 30 31.70 18.71 -42.81
N ALA A 31 31.07 17.59 -43.17
CA ALA A 31 29.62 17.55 -43.34
C ALA A 31 29.00 16.17 -43.07
N LEU A 32 29.06 15.69 -41.82
CA LEU A 32 28.23 14.56 -41.34
C LEU A 32 27.96 14.70 -39.84
N ALA A 33 27.21 15.75 -39.48
CA ALA A 33 26.49 15.84 -38.21
C ALA A 33 24.99 15.87 -38.54
N GLY A 34 24.48 14.73 -39.02
CA GLY A 34 23.07 14.51 -39.33
C GLY A 34 22.36 13.82 -38.18
N LEU A 35 21.52 14.59 -37.49
CA LEU A 35 20.53 14.24 -36.47
C LEU A 35 19.96 12.80 -36.57
N ALA A 36 20.30 11.94 -35.62
CA ALA A 36 19.53 10.74 -35.33
C ALA A 36 18.42 11.10 -34.32
N VAL A 37 17.25 11.52 -34.81
CA VAL A 37 16.05 11.65 -33.98
C VAL A 37 15.46 10.25 -33.81
N THR A 38 15.87 9.57 -32.74
CA THR A 38 15.15 8.39 -32.27
C THR A 38 13.82 8.84 -31.68
N ALA A 39 12.72 8.55 -32.37
CA ALA A 39 11.36 8.68 -31.86
C ALA A 39 11.15 7.68 -30.72
N GLY A 40 11.62 8.01 -29.52
CA GLY A 40 11.21 7.37 -28.29
C GLY A 40 9.82 7.87 -27.93
N MET A 41 8.83 6.98 -27.86
CA MET A 41 7.54 7.29 -27.22
C MET A 41 7.81 7.95 -25.86
N PRO A 42 7.19 9.10 -25.54
CA PRO A 42 7.34 9.67 -24.22
C PRO A 42 6.65 8.73 -23.24
N GLY A 43 7.42 7.85 -22.60
CA GLY A 43 6.99 7.23 -21.37
C GLY A 43 6.62 8.38 -20.43
N ARG A 44 5.38 8.38 -19.91
CA ARG A 44 4.99 9.32 -18.87
C ARG A 44 6.01 9.21 -17.75
N LEU A 45 6.93 10.18 -17.66
CA LEU A 45 7.78 10.35 -16.49
C LEU A 45 6.81 10.65 -15.34
N ILE A 46 6.55 9.62 -14.53
CA ILE A 46 5.90 9.83 -13.23
C ILE A 46 6.89 10.69 -12.45
N ALA A 47 6.53 11.96 -12.23
CA ALA A 47 7.37 12.88 -11.47
C ALA A 47 7.72 12.24 -10.13
N ALA A 48 9.00 12.29 -9.77
CA ALA A 48 9.45 11.81 -8.46
C ALA A 48 8.69 12.55 -7.37
N PRO A 49 8.34 11.88 -6.26
CA PRO A 49 7.65 12.53 -5.15
C PRO A 49 8.48 13.71 -4.63
N GLN A 50 7.82 14.83 -4.40
CA GLN A 50 8.44 16.08 -3.91
C GLN A 50 7.62 16.65 -2.75
N GLY A 51 8.21 17.59 -2.00
CA GLY A 51 7.54 18.28 -0.90
C GLY A 51 7.21 17.41 0.31
N GLN A 52 6.46 18.03 1.23
CA GLN A 52 5.99 17.43 2.46
C GLN A 52 4.49 17.69 2.60
N LEU A 53 3.75 16.71 3.09
CA LEU A 53 2.37 16.84 3.53
C LEU A 53 2.32 16.57 5.03
N THR A 54 1.77 17.49 5.79
CA THR A 54 1.60 17.42 7.23
C THR A 54 0.13 17.25 7.56
N TRP A 55 -0.25 16.10 8.10
CA TRP A 55 -1.59 15.81 8.60
C TRP A 55 -1.65 16.07 10.10
N GLY A 56 -2.37 17.11 10.51
CA GLY A 56 -2.74 17.34 11.91
C GLY A 56 -3.77 16.31 12.37
N VAL A 57 -3.34 15.33 13.17
CA VAL A 57 -4.21 14.27 13.68
C VAL A 57 -4.78 14.63 15.06
N HIS A 58 -6.07 14.38 15.22
CA HIS A 58 -6.87 14.66 16.41
C HIS A 58 -6.61 13.75 17.63
N ILE A 59 -5.53 12.96 17.60
CA ILE A 59 -5.19 11.97 18.62
C ILE A 59 -3.67 11.92 18.82
N SER A 60 -3.23 11.34 19.92
CA SER A 60 -1.83 10.90 20.08
C SER A 60 -1.68 9.51 19.49
N LEU A 61 -0.65 9.31 18.67
CA LEU A 61 -0.32 7.99 18.09
C LEU A 61 0.32 7.10 19.15
N ALA A 62 -0.01 5.81 19.15
CA ALA A 62 0.65 4.80 19.95
C ALA A 62 1.61 3.98 19.06
N PRO A 63 2.82 3.61 19.54
CA PRO A 63 3.74 2.75 18.80
C PRO A 63 3.10 1.42 18.34
N THR A 64 2.23 0.85 19.16
CA THR A 64 1.51 -0.39 18.86
C THR A 64 0.65 -0.30 17.59
N TRP A 65 0.28 0.90 17.14
CA TRP A 65 -0.47 1.10 15.89
C TRP A 65 0.39 0.93 14.64
N PHE A 66 1.70 0.80 14.80
CA PHE A 66 2.62 0.59 13.69
C PHE A 66 2.80 -0.90 13.37
N ASP A 67 2.24 -1.78 14.19
CA ASP A 67 2.28 -3.22 13.98
C ASP A 67 0.87 -3.78 13.75
N PRO A 68 0.57 -4.33 12.55
CA PRO A 68 -0.73 -4.91 12.29
C PRO A 68 -1.11 -6.07 13.22
N ALA A 69 -0.13 -6.76 13.82
CA ALA A 69 -0.40 -7.86 14.74
C ALA A 69 -1.14 -7.40 16.01
N GLU A 70 -1.00 -6.13 16.40
CA GLU A 70 -1.59 -5.54 17.61
C GLU A 70 -2.87 -4.76 17.33
N THR A 71 -3.40 -4.84 16.10
CA THR A 71 -4.49 -3.95 15.67
C THR A 71 -5.70 -4.05 16.62
N PRO A 72 -6.07 -2.96 17.31
CA PRO A 72 -7.25 -2.93 18.15
C PRO A 72 -8.52 -2.83 17.29
N GLY A 73 -9.67 -3.21 17.86
CA GLY A 73 -10.99 -3.15 17.23
C GLY A 73 -11.55 -1.73 17.01
N ILE A 74 -10.68 -0.76 16.72
CA ILE A 74 -11.05 0.63 16.41
C ILE A 74 -10.51 1.02 15.04
N ILE A 75 -11.17 1.98 14.38
CA ILE A 75 -10.84 2.35 13.00
C ILE A 75 -9.58 3.23 12.89
N THR A 76 -9.22 3.95 13.96
CA THR A 76 -8.20 5.01 13.92
C THR A 76 -6.80 4.55 13.46
N PRO A 77 -6.26 3.40 13.93
CA PRO A 77 -4.92 2.92 13.54
C PRO A 77 -4.78 2.67 12.03
N PHE A 78 -5.89 2.40 11.33
CA PHE A 78 -5.85 2.11 9.90
C PHE A 78 -5.30 3.29 9.08
N MET A 79 -5.38 4.54 9.53
CA MET A 79 -4.72 5.63 8.79
C MET A 79 -3.19 5.44 8.68
N VAL A 80 -2.57 4.86 9.72
CA VAL A 80 -1.14 4.53 9.71
C VAL A 80 -0.90 3.24 8.93
N MET A 81 -1.75 2.23 9.12
CA MET A 81 -1.63 0.96 8.39
C MET A 81 -1.72 1.18 6.88
N TYR A 82 -2.64 2.00 6.38
CA TYR A 82 -2.74 2.31 4.95
C TYR A 82 -1.54 3.09 4.40
N ALA A 83 -0.81 3.83 5.25
CA ALA A 83 0.40 4.54 4.85
C ALA A 83 1.63 3.62 4.85
N LEU A 84 1.79 2.81 5.90
CA LEU A 84 2.98 2.02 6.18
C LEU A 84 2.91 0.59 5.64
N HIS A 85 1.75 -0.04 5.73
CA HIS A 85 1.56 -1.46 5.43
C HIS A 85 0.69 -1.69 4.20
N ASP A 86 0.58 -2.95 3.81
CA ASP A 86 -0.42 -3.38 2.84
C ASP A 86 -1.01 -4.74 3.27
N ALA A 87 -2.18 -5.07 2.73
CA ALA A 87 -2.93 -6.27 3.07
C ALA A 87 -3.16 -7.13 1.82
N LEU A 88 -3.54 -8.40 1.98
CA LEU A 88 -3.96 -9.21 0.83
C LEU A 88 -5.13 -8.58 0.08
N VAL A 89 -6.17 -8.26 0.85
CA VAL A 89 -7.42 -7.67 0.43
C VAL A 89 -7.77 -6.62 1.49
N LYS A 90 -8.23 -5.44 1.06
CA LYS A 90 -8.65 -4.38 1.98
C LYS A 90 -9.70 -3.47 1.36
N PRO A 91 -10.44 -2.68 2.17
CA PRO A 91 -11.31 -1.65 1.64
C PRO A 91 -10.56 -0.67 0.73
N MET A 92 -11.06 -0.53 -0.49
CA MET A 92 -10.60 0.43 -1.49
C MET A 92 -11.77 1.28 -1.95
N PRO A 93 -11.55 2.47 -2.55
CA PRO A 93 -12.64 3.29 -3.08
C PRO A 93 -13.56 2.49 -4.00
N GLY A 94 -14.84 2.40 -3.64
CA GLY A 94 -15.86 1.64 -4.38
C GLY A 94 -15.80 0.11 -4.24
N GLN A 95 -14.81 -0.44 -3.53
CA GLN A 95 -14.61 -1.89 -3.38
C GLN A 95 -14.34 -2.25 -1.91
N PRO A 96 -15.35 -2.72 -1.15
CA PRO A 96 -15.17 -3.10 0.26
C PRO A 96 -14.11 -4.18 0.49
N MET A 97 -13.91 -5.07 -0.50
CA MET A 97 -12.89 -6.12 -0.50
C MET A 97 -12.02 -5.98 -1.75
N GLY A 98 -11.36 -4.84 -1.89
CA GLY A 98 -10.50 -4.56 -3.03
C GLY A 98 -9.24 -5.44 -3.01
N ALA A 99 -8.94 -6.08 -4.14
CA ALA A 99 -7.71 -6.83 -4.35
C ALA A 99 -6.50 -5.93 -4.07
N SER A 100 -5.57 -6.32 -3.20
CA SER A 100 -4.38 -5.53 -2.87
C SER A 100 -3.11 -6.34 -3.11
N LEU A 101 -2.38 -6.81 -2.10
CA LEU A 101 -1.22 -7.69 -2.32
C LEU A 101 -1.61 -8.98 -3.06
N ALA A 102 -2.82 -9.47 -2.83
CA ALA A 102 -3.44 -10.50 -3.65
C ALA A 102 -4.03 -9.89 -4.93
N GLU A 103 -3.73 -10.48 -6.08
CA GLU A 103 -4.40 -10.13 -7.35
C GLU A 103 -5.79 -10.75 -7.47
N SER A 104 -5.98 -11.91 -6.87
CA SER A 104 -7.26 -12.62 -6.84
C SER A 104 -7.37 -13.46 -5.56
N TRP A 105 -8.61 -13.81 -5.24
CA TRP A 105 -8.95 -14.81 -4.23
C TRP A 105 -10.24 -15.52 -4.62
N SER A 106 -10.43 -16.74 -4.13
CA SER A 106 -11.63 -17.56 -4.35
C SER A 106 -12.00 -18.32 -3.09
N ALA A 107 -13.30 -18.60 -2.93
CA ALA A 107 -13.80 -19.52 -1.92
C ALA A 107 -14.29 -20.81 -2.59
N SER A 108 -14.10 -21.95 -1.93
CA SER A 108 -14.71 -23.23 -2.33
C SER A 108 -16.23 -23.19 -2.18
N GLU A 109 -16.94 -24.10 -2.86
CA GLU A 109 -18.41 -24.16 -2.83
C GLU A 109 -18.99 -24.40 -1.43
N ASP A 110 -18.27 -25.13 -0.58
CA ASP A 110 -18.62 -25.39 0.83
C ASP A 110 -18.19 -24.26 1.78
N ALA A 111 -17.55 -23.21 1.26
CA ALA A 111 -16.99 -22.08 2.01
C ALA A 111 -16.01 -22.49 3.13
N LEU A 112 -15.34 -23.63 2.98
CA LEU A 112 -14.30 -24.11 3.91
C LEU A 112 -12.89 -23.73 3.48
N VAL A 113 -12.65 -23.49 2.20
CA VAL A 113 -11.32 -23.19 1.65
C VAL A 113 -11.32 -21.84 0.98
N TYR A 114 -10.34 -21.00 1.32
CA TYR A 114 -10.10 -19.70 0.68
C TYR A 114 -8.68 -19.67 0.12
N ASP A 115 -8.57 -19.53 -1.19
CA ASP A 115 -7.30 -19.44 -1.90
C ASP A 115 -7.03 -17.98 -2.28
N PHE A 116 -5.78 -17.55 -2.09
CA PHE A 116 -5.29 -16.22 -2.46
C PHE A 116 -4.08 -16.36 -3.38
N VAL A 117 -4.05 -15.55 -4.44
CA VAL A 117 -2.90 -15.46 -5.34
C VAL A 117 -2.24 -14.11 -5.16
N LEU A 118 -0.98 -14.10 -4.70
CA LEU A 118 -0.17 -12.89 -4.59
C LEU A 118 0.22 -12.37 -5.97
N ARG A 119 0.30 -11.03 -6.09
CA ARG A 119 0.90 -10.39 -7.27
C ARG A 119 2.39 -10.70 -7.33
N ASP A 120 2.91 -10.72 -8.54
CA ASP A 120 4.34 -10.85 -8.77
C ASP A 120 5.08 -9.52 -8.52
N GLY A 121 6.34 -9.63 -8.09
CA GLY A 121 7.27 -8.50 -7.98
C GLY A 121 7.00 -7.49 -6.87
N ILE A 122 6.08 -7.74 -5.94
CA ILE A 122 5.85 -6.86 -4.79
C ILE A 122 7.02 -6.95 -3.81
N LYS A 123 7.39 -5.80 -3.21
CA LYS A 123 8.47 -5.70 -2.24
C LYS A 123 8.02 -5.00 -0.97
N PHE A 124 8.60 -5.41 0.15
CA PHE A 124 8.61 -4.64 1.39
C PHE A 124 9.56 -3.44 1.27
N HIS A 125 9.48 -2.50 2.21
CA HIS A 125 10.31 -1.28 2.22
C HIS A 125 11.81 -1.57 2.28
N ASN A 126 12.20 -2.70 2.87
CA ASN A 126 13.59 -3.14 2.97
C ASN A 126 14.09 -3.88 1.71
N GLY A 127 13.26 -4.00 0.67
CA GLY A 127 13.59 -4.60 -0.62
C GLY A 127 13.34 -6.10 -0.72
N GLU A 128 13.00 -6.77 0.39
CA GLU A 128 12.61 -8.19 0.37
C GLU A 128 11.32 -8.39 -0.43
N PRO A 129 11.20 -9.50 -1.20
CA PRO A 129 9.96 -9.82 -1.90
C PRO A 129 8.86 -10.21 -0.90
N VAL A 130 7.61 -9.86 -1.22
CA VAL A 130 6.45 -10.37 -0.46
C VAL A 130 6.12 -11.79 -0.93
N THR A 131 6.02 -12.73 -0.01
CA THR A 131 5.76 -14.15 -0.30
C THR A 131 4.60 -14.72 0.53
N ALA A 132 4.10 -15.89 0.14
CA ALA A 132 3.06 -16.61 0.87
C ALA A 132 3.47 -16.97 2.31
N GLU A 133 4.76 -17.17 2.57
CA GLU A 133 5.29 -17.41 3.91
C GLU A 133 5.11 -16.20 4.83
N ASP A 134 5.25 -14.98 4.30
CA ASP A 134 5.03 -13.74 5.05
C ASP A 134 3.56 -13.59 5.44
N VAL A 135 2.65 -13.99 4.56
CA VAL A 135 1.20 -13.98 4.80
C VAL A 135 0.85 -14.95 5.92
N LYS A 136 1.33 -16.19 5.81
CA LYS A 136 1.12 -17.23 6.82
C LYS A 136 1.64 -16.76 8.18
N PHE A 137 2.88 -16.28 8.22
CA PHE A 137 3.50 -15.74 9.42
C PHE A 137 2.69 -14.59 10.03
N SER A 138 2.28 -13.61 9.22
CA SER A 138 1.53 -12.44 9.70
C SER A 138 0.21 -12.84 10.34
N PHE A 139 -0.51 -13.78 9.73
CA PHE A 139 -1.75 -14.32 10.31
C PHE A 139 -1.50 -15.13 11.59
N GLU A 140 -0.47 -15.96 11.61
CA GLU A 140 -0.13 -16.78 12.79
C GLU A 140 0.31 -15.94 13.99
N ARG A 141 1.00 -14.82 13.73
CA ARG A 141 1.49 -13.84 14.70
C ARG A 141 0.41 -12.89 15.21
N TYR A 142 -0.67 -12.69 14.47
CA TYR A 142 -1.74 -11.75 14.82
C TYR A 142 -2.28 -12.02 16.23
N ARG A 143 -2.37 -10.96 17.05
CA ARG A 143 -2.84 -10.99 18.44
C ARG A 143 -3.79 -9.83 18.80
N GLY A 144 -4.32 -9.15 17.79
CA GLY A 144 -5.29 -8.07 17.93
C GLY A 144 -6.68 -8.56 18.37
N THR A 145 -7.65 -7.65 18.38
CA THR A 145 -8.98 -7.87 19.02
C THR A 145 -9.74 -9.12 18.53
N SER A 146 -9.52 -9.59 17.31
CA SER A 146 -10.18 -10.79 16.78
C SER A 146 -9.32 -12.05 16.78
N HIS A 147 -8.18 -12.06 17.49
CA HIS A 147 -7.26 -13.19 17.55
C HIS A 147 -7.98 -14.50 17.95
N ASP A 148 -8.70 -14.49 19.06
CA ASP A 148 -9.34 -15.70 19.59
C ASP A 148 -10.40 -16.24 18.63
N LEU A 149 -11.17 -15.34 18.01
CA LEU A 149 -12.15 -15.70 16.98
C LEU A 149 -11.47 -16.32 15.76
N MET A 150 -10.38 -15.72 15.26
CA MET A 150 -9.62 -16.24 14.13
C MET A 150 -9.04 -17.62 14.43
N LYS A 151 -8.39 -17.82 15.58
CA LYS A 151 -7.84 -19.12 16.00
C LYS A 151 -8.93 -20.17 16.21
N ALA A 152 -10.10 -19.76 16.71
CA ALA A 152 -11.22 -20.66 16.91
C ALA A 152 -11.79 -21.18 15.58
N ARG A 153 -11.83 -20.34 14.53
CA ARG A 153 -12.52 -20.64 13.26
C ARG A 153 -11.60 -21.11 12.13
N VAL A 154 -10.34 -20.67 12.08
CA VAL A 154 -9.37 -21.07 11.05
C VAL A 154 -8.66 -22.35 11.50
N ALA A 155 -8.68 -23.37 10.65
CA ALA A 155 -8.04 -24.66 10.88
C ALA A 155 -6.54 -24.62 10.51
N SER A 156 -6.23 -24.08 9.33
CA SER A 156 -4.85 -23.97 8.84
C SER A 156 -4.67 -22.78 7.89
N VAL A 157 -3.42 -22.33 7.81
CA VAL A 157 -2.93 -21.43 6.75
C VAL A 157 -1.69 -22.06 6.13
N GLU A 158 -1.73 -22.24 4.82
CA GLU A 158 -0.71 -22.96 4.06
C GLU A 158 -0.15 -22.06 2.97
N ALA A 159 1.18 -21.94 2.93
CA ALA A 159 1.89 -21.38 1.78
C ALA A 159 2.15 -22.53 0.80
N LEU A 160 1.28 -22.67 -0.20
CA LEU A 160 1.34 -23.78 -1.17
C LEU A 160 2.56 -23.62 -2.09
N ASP A 161 2.91 -22.38 -2.41
CA ASP A 161 4.16 -21.98 -3.04
C ASP A 161 4.48 -20.51 -2.71
N LYS A 162 5.40 -19.87 -3.43
CA LYS A 162 5.80 -18.48 -3.17
C LYS A 162 4.65 -17.46 -3.25
N ARG A 163 3.60 -17.75 -4.02
CA ARG A 163 2.51 -16.82 -4.34
C ARG A 163 1.14 -17.33 -3.95
N HIS A 164 0.97 -18.63 -3.69
CA HIS A 164 -0.34 -19.20 -3.36
C HIS A 164 -0.47 -19.44 -1.86
N VAL A 165 -1.51 -18.84 -1.27
CA VAL A 165 -1.87 -19.01 0.14
C VAL A 165 -3.24 -19.65 0.22
N ARG A 166 -3.38 -20.69 1.03
CA ARG A 166 -4.65 -21.36 1.31
C ARG A 166 -5.00 -21.22 2.78
N PHE A 167 -6.21 -20.74 3.05
CA PHE A 167 -6.84 -20.82 4.35
C PHE A 167 -7.86 -21.96 4.33
N THR A 168 -7.83 -22.80 5.36
CA THR A 168 -8.87 -23.80 5.62
C THR A 168 -9.60 -23.44 6.90
N LEU A 169 -10.92 -23.37 6.86
CA LEU A 169 -11.79 -23.10 8.01
C LEU A 169 -12.28 -24.41 8.63
N LYS A 170 -12.58 -24.38 9.93
CA LYS A 170 -13.13 -25.55 10.64
C LYS A 170 -14.59 -25.81 10.31
N GLU A 171 -15.33 -24.73 10.05
CA GLU A 171 -16.74 -24.72 9.69
C GLU A 171 -16.99 -23.57 8.71
N PRO A 172 -18.03 -23.63 7.86
CA PRO A 172 -18.37 -22.52 6.98
C PRO A 172 -18.60 -21.25 7.78
N TRP A 173 -17.86 -20.19 7.46
CA TRP A 173 -17.94 -18.91 8.17
C TRP A 173 -18.15 -17.75 7.17
N PRO A 174 -19.40 -17.32 6.96
CA PRO A 174 -19.73 -16.27 5.98
C PRO A 174 -18.99 -14.94 6.21
N ASP A 175 -18.66 -14.62 7.45
CA ASP A 175 -17.99 -13.35 7.80
C ASP A 175 -16.45 -13.43 7.74
N PHE A 176 -15.87 -14.58 7.35
CA PHE A 176 -14.41 -14.76 7.35
C PHE A 176 -13.69 -13.60 6.64
N MET A 177 -14.12 -13.26 5.41
CA MET A 177 -13.52 -12.17 4.64
C MET A 177 -13.78 -10.78 5.24
N VAL A 178 -14.89 -10.57 5.95
CA VAL A 178 -15.16 -9.31 6.65
C VAL A 178 -14.14 -9.12 7.78
N PHE A 179 -13.94 -10.15 8.61
CA PHE A 179 -12.96 -10.08 9.69
C PHE A 179 -11.53 -10.04 9.15
N TYR A 180 -11.20 -10.87 8.15
CA TYR A 180 -9.83 -11.00 7.65
C TYR A 180 -9.38 -9.77 6.85
N ALA A 181 -10.23 -9.24 5.96
CA ALA A 181 -9.84 -8.17 5.04
C ALA A 181 -10.25 -6.76 5.48
N THR A 182 -11.31 -6.61 6.28
CA THR A 182 -11.93 -5.29 6.53
C THR A 182 -11.87 -4.84 7.98
N ALA A 183 -12.27 -5.69 8.92
CA ALA A 183 -12.52 -5.26 10.30
C ALA A 183 -11.29 -5.34 11.20
N THR A 184 -10.20 -5.98 10.76
CA THR A 184 -9.06 -6.30 11.63
C THR A 184 -7.72 -6.11 10.93
N GLY A 185 -6.63 -6.30 11.71
CA GLY A 185 -5.27 -6.36 11.20
C GLY A 185 -4.85 -7.72 10.62
N ALA A 186 -5.69 -8.76 10.69
CA ALA A 186 -5.30 -10.13 10.39
C ALA A 186 -4.86 -10.38 8.93
N GLY A 187 -5.36 -9.59 7.98
CA GLY A 187 -5.00 -9.68 6.56
C GLY A 187 -3.83 -8.80 6.12
N TRP A 188 -3.22 -8.06 7.04
CA TRP A 188 -2.08 -7.17 6.77
C TRP A 188 -0.76 -7.92 6.91
N VAL A 189 0.17 -7.68 5.98
CA VAL A 189 1.34 -8.53 5.80
C VAL A 189 2.62 -7.79 6.18
N VAL A 190 3.46 -8.45 7.00
CA VAL A 190 4.78 -7.97 7.45
C VAL A 190 5.87 -8.98 7.04
N PRO A 191 7.14 -8.54 6.85
CA PRO A 191 8.24 -9.41 6.44
C PRO A 191 8.65 -10.38 7.57
N LYS A 192 8.40 -11.68 7.39
CA LYS A 192 8.68 -12.73 8.38
C LYS A 192 10.13 -12.68 8.85
N LYS A 193 11.07 -12.73 7.90
CA LYS A 193 12.51 -12.78 8.18
C LYS A 193 12.99 -11.57 8.99
N TYR A 194 12.50 -10.39 8.64
CA TYR A 194 12.86 -9.17 9.34
C TYR A 194 12.32 -9.17 10.77
N VAL A 195 11.05 -9.51 10.98
CA VAL A 195 10.43 -9.58 12.31
C VAL A 195 11.17 -10.60 13.18
N GLU A 196 11.48 -11.80 12.65
CA GLU A 196 12.26 -12.82 13.36
C GLU A 196 13.68 -12.33 13.71
N GLN A 197 14.29 -11.51 12.86
CA GLN A 197 15.64 -10.97 13.07
C GLN A 197 15.68 -9.88 14.15
N VAL A 198 14.71 -8.96 14.16
CA VAL A 198 14.73 -7.80 15.08
C VAL A 198 13.91 -8.02 16.35
N GLY A 199 13.05 -9.03 16.37
CA GLY A 199 12.11 -9.28 17.45
C GLY A 199 10.96 -8.28 17.51
N GLU A 200 10.03 -8.51 18.43
CA GLU A 200 8.81 -7.71 18.61
C GLU A 200 9.13 -6.23 18.89
N ASP A 201 9.99 -5.96 19.88
CA ASP A 201 10.40 -4.60 20.24
C ASP A 201 11.17 -3.91 19.10
N GLY A 202 11.97 -4.67 18.35
CA GLY A 202 12.71 -4.16 17.20
C GLY A 202 11.79 -3.74 16.07
N PHE A 203 10.75 -4.55 15.81
CA PHE A 203 9.75 -4.26 14.77
C PHE A 203 8.89 -3.06 15.16
N GLU A 204 8.46 -2.95 16.42
CA GLU A 204 7.67 -1.79 16.89
C GLU A 204 8.45 -0.47 16.72
N ARG A 205 9.76 -0.49 16.99
CA ARG A 205 10.63 0.69 16.89
C ARG A 205 11.01 1.05 15.45
N ALA A 206 11.08 0.07 14.55
CA ALA A 206 11.48 0.25 13.16
C ALA A 206 10.61 -0.60 12.22
N PRO A 207 9.32 -0.30 12.11
CA PRO A 207 8.37 -1.14 11.38
C PRO A 207 8.66 -1.11 9.88
N VAL A 208 8.62 -2.30 9.26
CA VAL A 208 8.76 -2.49 7.81
C VAL A 208 7.45 -3.05 7.27
N GLY A 209 6.93 -2.41 6.23
CA GLY A 209 5.70 -2.83 5.56
C GLY A 209 5.85 -2.91 4.05
N ALA A 210 4.71 -3.11 3.38
CA ALA A 210 4.59 -3.10 1.92
C ALA A 210 3.77 -1.90 1.40
N GLY A 211 3.54 -0.90 2.26
CA GLY A 211 2.72 0.27 1.95
C GLY A 211 3.43 1.35 1.13
N PRO A 212 2.71 2.42 0.76
CA PRO A 212 3.24 3.51 -0.05
C PRO A 212 4.33 4.37 0.62
N TYR A 213 4.40 4.38 1.96
CA TYR A 213 5.40 5.13 2.71
C TYR A 213 6.15 4.23 3.69
N LYS A 214 7.44 4.46 3.88
CA LYS A 214 8.31 3.78 4.85
C LYS A 214 8.50 4.63 6.11
N PHE A 215 8.69 3.97 7.23
CA PHE A 215 8.99 4.60 8.51
C PHE A 215 10.30 5.38 8.46
N VAL A 216 10.33 6.58 9.04
CA VAL A 216 11.55 7.39 9.21
C VAL A 216 11.82 7.62 10.69
N SER A 217 10.85 8.18 11.42
CA SER A 217 10.99 8.47 12.85
C SER A 217 9.63 8.60 13.53
N PHE A 218 9.61 8.36 14.84
CA PHE A 218 8.44 8.63 15.68
C PHE A 218 8.87 9.30 16.98
N ASN A 219 8.28 10.46 17.24
CA ASN A 219 8.41 11.22 18.48
C ASN A 219 7.06 11.14 19.21
N PRO A 220 6.94 10.30 20.26
CA PRO A 220 5.68 10.06 20.94
C PRO A 220 4.97 11.34 21.38
N GLY A 221 3.69 11.46 21.03
CA GLY A 221 2.86 12.64 21.33
C GLY A 221 3.16 13.88 20.48
N ILE A 222 4.19 13.84 19.61
CA ILE A 222 4.58 14.97 18.75
C ILE A 222 4.27 14.63 17.29
N GLU A 223 4.99 13.68 16.70
CA GLU A 223 4.84 13.37 15.27
C GLU A 223 5.36 11.99 14.85
N LEU A 224 4.76 11.44 13.79
CA LEU A 224 5.27 10.31 13.01
C LEU A 224 5.69 10.82 11.63
N THR A 225 6.95 10.60 11.25
CA THR A 225 7.46 10.94 9.92
C THR A 225 7.63 9.69 9.07
N LEU A 226 7.09 9.73 7.86
CA LEU A 226 7.22 8.70 6.83
C LEU A 226 7.77 9.30 5.53
N GLU A 227 8.45 8.48 4.73
CA GLU A 227 8.96 8.86 3.41
C GLU A 227 8.36 7.96 2.32
N ALA A 228 8.09 8.51 1.14
CA ALA A 228 7.56 7.75 0.01
C ALA A 228 8.47 6.56 -0.34
N PHE A 229 7.86 5.41 -0.62
CA PHE A 229 8.56 4.22 -1.08
C PHE A 229 8.47 4.10 -2.60
N ASP A 230 9.57 4.34 -3.29
CA ASP A 230 9.64 4.29 -4.76
C ASP A 230 9.35 2.91 -5.35
N GLY A 231 9.50 1.85 -4.54
CA GLY A 231 9.20 0.47 -4.90
C GLY A 231 7.74 0.07 -4.69
N TYR A 232 6.86 1.00 -4.30
CA TYR A 232 5.45 0.68 -4.09
C TYR A 232 4.80 0.21 -5.40
N TRP A 233 4.13 -0.94 -5.33
CA TRP A 233 3.67 -1.68 -6.50
C TRP A 233 2.47 -1.04 -7.22
N ARG A 234 1.74 -0.12 -6.55
CA ARG A 234 0.64 0.66 -7.15
C ARG A 234 1.10 2.04 -7.62
N LYS A 235 0.17 3.00 -7.64
CA LYS A 235 0.44 4.42 -7.83
C LYS A 235 1.38 4.90 -6.73
N LYS A 236 2.59 5.28 -7.13
CA LYS A 236 3.58 5.91 -6.26
C LYS A 236 2.99 7.19 -5.64
N PRO A 237 3.29 7.47 -4.37
CA PRO A 237 2.93 8.75 -3.78
C PRO A 237 3.48 9.92 -4.60
N SER A 238 2.74 11.02 -4.66
CA SER A 238 3.22 12.28 -5.24
C SER A 238 3.98 13.14 -4.24
N VAL A 239 3.79 12.89 -2.94
CA VAL A 239 4.42 13.62 -1.85
C VAL A 239 5.59 12.81 -1.31
N LYS A 240 6.75 13.45 -1.14
CA LYS A 240 7.96 12.75 -0.65
C LYS A 240 7.88 12.42 0.83
N ARG A 241 7.42 13.34 1.66
CA ARG A 241 7.35 13.16 3.10
C ARG A 241 5.92 13.31 3.61
N LEU A 242 5.46 12.33 4.37
CA LEU A 242 4.19 12.39 5.07
C LEU A 242 4.46 12.50 6.57
N VAL A 243 3.96 13.56 7.21
CA VAL A 243 4.10 13.79 8.65
C VAL A 243 2.73 13.75 9.29
N PHE A 244 2.52 12.87 10.27
CA PHE A 244 1.35 12.91 11.14
C PHE A 244 1.72 13.69 12.39
N ARG A 245 1.22 14.91 12.53
CA ARG A 245 1.47 15.78 13.69
C ARG A 245 0.33 15.64 14.69
N CYS A 246 0.63 15.24 15.92
CA CYS A 246 -0.36 15.01 16.97
C CYS A 246 -0.87 16.35 17.52
N ILE A 247 -2.12 16.70 17.21
CA ILE A 247 -2.79 17.91 17.70
C ILE A 247 -4.21 17.53 18.16
N PRO A 248 -4.36 16.97 19.37
CA PRO A 248 -5.67 16.51 19.86
C PRO A 248 -6.71 17.62 19.99
N ASP A 249 -6.29 18.78 20.52
CA ASP A 249 -7.16 19.94 20.70
C ASP A 249 -7.66 20.48 19.36
N GLU A 250 -8.99 20.65 19.25
CA GLU A 250 -9.66 20.96 17.99
C GLU A 250 -9.42 22.40 17.53
N ALA A 251 -9.47 23.36 18.45
CA ALA A 251 -9.22 24.78 18.16
C ALA A 251 -7.76 25.01 17.74
N THR A 252 -6.83 24.39 18.47
CA THR A 252 -5.39 24.42 18.13
C THR A 252 -5.14 23.82 16.74
N ARG A 253 -5.81 22.70 16.41
CA ARG A 253 -5.68 22.06 15.10
C ARG A 253 -6.25 22.93 13.97
N LEU A 254 -7.37 23.61 14.18
CA LEU A 254 -7.90 24.58 13.20
C LEU A 254 -6.94 25.77 13.03
N ALA A 255 -6.40 26.31 14.12
CA ALA A 255 -5.42 27.40 14.07
C ALA A 255 -4.17 27.00 13.29
N ALA A 256 -3.65 25.78 13.52
CA ALA A 256 -2.51 25.23 12.77
C ALA A 256 -2.81 25.09 11.27
N LEU A 257 -4.02 24.66 10.89
CA LEU A 257 -4.43 24.61 9.48
C LEU A 257 -4.49 26.01 8.86
N LYS A 258 -5.09 26.98 9.55
CA LYS A 258 -5.17 28.37 9.08
C LYS A 258 -3.80 29.04 8.93
N GLY A 259 -2.88 28.70 9.82
CA GLY A 259 -1.50 29.17 9.78
C GLY A 259 -0.61 28.47 8.75
N GLY A 260 -1.11 27.43 8.06
CA GLY A 260 -0.33 26.64 7.11
C GLY A 260 0.71 25.74 7.78
N GLU A 261 0.61 25.51 9.09
CA GLU A 261 1.50 24.58 9.81
C GLU A 261 1.15 23.11 9.54
N VAL A 262 -0.09 22.84 9.14
CA VAL A 262 -0.58 21.54 8.69
C VAL A 262 -1.42 21.73 7.43
N ASP A 263 -1.37 20.74 6.52
CA ASP A 263 -2.06 20.79 5.22
C ASP A 263 -3.45 20.15 5.28
N ILE A 264 -3.62 19.17 6.18
CA ILE A 264 -4.83 18.38 6.33
C ILE A 264 -5.17 18.24 7.81
N VAL A 265 -6.45 18.35 8.15
CA VAL A 265 -6.97 18.04 9.47
C VAL A 265 -8.26 17.23 9.37
N TYR A 266 -8.57 16.49 10.43
CA TYR A 266 -9.78 15.68 10.53
C TYR A 266 -10.52 15.98 11.85
N SER A 267 -11.83 15.67 11.88
CA SER A 267 -12.71 15.93 13.03
C SER A 267 -12.70 17.40 13.47
N ILE A 268 -13.02 18.32 12.55
CA ILE A 268 -13.46 19.68 12.91
C ILE A 268 -14.99 19.70 12.85
N ARG A 269 -15.66 20.19 13.88
CA ARG A 269 -17.08 20.03 14.18
C ARG A 269 -17.69 21.33 14.71
N GLY A 270 -19.02 21.39 14.75
CA GLY A 270 -19.76 22.50 15.35
C GLY A 270 -19.40 23.85 14.74
N GLU A 271 -19.27 24.86 15.59
CA GLU A 271 -18.95 26.25 15.21
C GLU A 271 -17.61 26.35 14.48
N LEU A 272 -16.59 25.60 14.92
CA LEU A 272 -15.27 25.56 14.28
C LEU A 272 -15.33 25.03 12.83
N ALA A 273 -16.27 24.14 12.52
CA ALA A 273 -16.46 23.65 11.15
C ALA A 273 -17.10 24.71 10.23
N GLU A 274 -18.02 25.52 10.75
CA GLU A 274 -18.61 26.64 10.00
C GLU A 274 -17.59 27.78 9.82
N GLU A 275 -16.75 28.03 10.81
CA GLU A 275 -15.59 28.92 10.70
C GLU A 275 -14.60 28.43 9.64
N LEU A 276 -14.25 27.14 9.63
CA LEU A 276 -13.38 26.56 8.61
C LEU A 276 -14.00 26.73 7.22
N ARG A 277 -15.30 26.44 7.04
CA ARG A 277 -15.99 26.57 5.75
C ARG A 277 -15.98 28.00 5.20
N SER A 278 -16.02 28.99 6.08
CA SER A 278 -16.01 30.41 5.70
C SER A 278 -14.60 30.98 5.52
N THR A 279 -13.55 30.22 5.85
CA THR A 279 -12.15 30.66 5.72
C THR A 279 -11.65 30.51 4.28
N PRO A 280 -11.24 31.58 3.58
CA PRO A 280 -10.71 31.50 2.22
C PRO A 280 -9.48 30.59 2.12
N GLY A 281 -9.36 29.83 1.03
CA GLY A 281 -8.24 28.92 0.77
C GLY A 281 -8.32 27.57 1.49
N LEU A 282 -9.30 27.38 2.39
CA LEU A 282 -9.56 26.10 3.05
C LEU A 282 -10.80 25.43 2.46
N THR A 283 -10.73 24.12 2.30
CA THR A 283 -11.88 23.33 1.85
C THR A 283 -12.30 22.33 2.90
N LEU A 284 -13.58 22.38 3.28
CA LEU A 284 -14.24 21.36 4.11
C LEU A 284 -14.85 20.28 3.21
N LYS A 285 -14.39 19.03 3.31
CA LYS A 285 -15.02 17.88 2.64
C LYS A 285 -15.74 17.00 3.65
N PRO A 286 -17.03 16.68 3.44
CA PRO A 286 -17.70 15.73 4.29
C PRO A 286 -17.26 14.29 4.05
N SER A 287 -16.94 13.58 5.13
CA SER A 287 -16.73 12.13 5.17
C SER A 287 -18.06 11.46 5.47
N VAL A 288 -18.73 10.97 4.42
CA VAL A 288 -19.94 10.18 4.60
C VAL A 288 -19.55 8.78 5.07
N ILE A 289 -19.76 8.47 6.35
CA ILE A 289 -19.84 7.07 6.77
C ILE A 289 -21.17 6.55 6.26
N SER A 290 -21.15 5.84 5.12
CA SER A 290 -22.33 5.18 4.58
C SER A 290 -22.79 4.08 5.53
N ARG A 291 -23.71 4.41 6.44
CA ARG A 291 -24.60 3.38 6.99
C ARG A 291 -25.52 2.97 5.85
N ARG A 292 -25.21 1.87 5.17
CA ARG A 292 -26.27 1.15 4.46
C ARG A 292 -27.20 0.60 5.55
N HIS A 293 -28.34 1.26 5.72
CA HIS A 293 -29.45 0.70 6.47
C HIS A 293 -29.81 -0.62 5.78
N GLN A 294 -29.46 -1.77 6.38
CA GLN A 294 -30.06 -3.04 6.03
C GLN A 294 -31.37 -3.14 6.82
N PRO A 295 -32.54 -3.10 6.17
CA PRO A 295 -33.79 -3.41 6.85
C PRO A 295 -33.75 -4.87 7.29
N GLY A 296 -33.77 -5.14 8.61
CA GLY A 296 -33.89 -6.50 9.16
C GLY A 296 -32.73 -7.03 10.01
N ALA A 297 -31.66 -6.27 10.24
CA ALA A 297 -30.60 -6.70 11.17
C ALA A 297 -31.10 -6.68 12.63
N ASP A 298 -31.15 -7.86 13.28
CA ASP A 298 -31.54 -8.00 14.70
C ASP A 298 -30.55 -7.19 15.58
N PRO A 299 -31.01 -6.21 16.37
CA PRO A 299 -30.17 -5.42 17.27
C PRO A 299 -29.38 -6.24 18.29
N ARG A 300 -29.72 -7.52 18.49
CA ARG A 300 -29.05 -8.43 19.42
C ARG A 300 -27.82 -9.12 18.82
N LEU A 301 -27.66 -9.15 17.51
CA LEU A 301 -26.48 -9.75 16.84
C LEU A 301 -25.24 -8.85 16.87
N PHE A 302 -25.41 -7.60 17.28
CA PHE A 302 -24.33 -6.67 17.56
C PHE A 302 -24.51 -6.12 18.97
N PRO A 303 -23.86 -6.68 20.00
CA PRO A 303 -23.74 -6.00 21.28
C PRO A 303 -22.78 -4.83 21.08
N ALA A 304 -23.27 -3.76 20.43
CA ALA A 304 -22.63 -2.47 20.45
C ALA A 304 -22.70 -1.98 21.90
N ASP A 305 -21.54 -1.79 22.49
CA ASP A 305 -21.35 -1.24 23.82
C ASP A 305 -22.33 -0.08 24.09
N ARG A 306 -23.15 -0.27 25.13
CA ARG A 306 -24.19 0.65 25.61
C ARG A 306 -23.66 2.01 26.11
N GLN A 307 -22.42 2.40 25.80
CA GLN A 307 -21.86 3.70 26.18
C GLN A 307 -21.88 4.75 25.06
N PHE A 308 -22.21 4.40 23.82
CA PHE A 308 -22.24 5.37 22.71
C PHE A 308 -23.60 5.45 22.00
N VAL A 309 -24.70 5.57 22.74
CA VAL A 309 -26.00 5.91 22.14
C VAL A 309 -26.75 6.92 22.99
N ARG A 310 -26.40 8.21 22.84
CA ARG A 310 -27.35 9.33 22.90
C ARG A 310 -26.78 10.60 22.28
N ALA A 311 -26.66 10.62 20.95
CA ALA A 311 -26.79 11.83 20.11
C ALA A 311 -26.75 11.42 18.64
N GLY A 312 -27.76 11.85 17.88
CA GLY A 312 -27.86 11.59 16.45
C GLY A 312 -26.78 12.30 15.63
N HIS A 313 -26.52 11.76 14.44
CA HIS A 313 -25.75 12.37 13.34
C HIS A 313 -24.29 12.73 13.63
N LEU A 314 -23.40 11.73 13.71
CA LEU A 314 -21.98 11.95 13.44
C LEU A 314 -21.73 11.91 11.92
N ARG A 315 -21.57 13.09 11.31
CA ARG A 315 -20.82 13.25 10.06
C ARG A 315 -19.37 13.50 10.45
N PHE A 316 -18.45 12.68 9.96
CA PHE A 316 -17.04 13.01 10.06
C PHE A 316 -16.65 13.86 8.84
N LEU A 317 -15.66 14.74 8.95
CA LEU A 317 -15.27 15.66 7.87
C LEU A 317 -13.74 15.64 7.71
N LEU A 318 -13.25 15.57 6.47
CA LEU A 318 -11.85 15.68 6.07
C LEU A 318 -11.64 17.09 5.46
N ALA A 319 -10.65 17.86 5.89
CA ALA A 319 -10.37 19.18 5.32
C ALA A 319 -8.96 19.22 4.70
N THR A 320 -8.83 19.89 3.56
CA THR A 320 -7.57 20.02 2.82
C THR A 320 -7.30 21.50 2.52
N ALA A 321 -6.08 21.99 2.74
CA ALA A 321 -5.60 23.25 2.17
C ALA A 321 -5.20 23.03 0.70
N GLU A 322 -5.57 23.93 -0.21
CA GLU A 322 -5.08 23.88 -1.59
C GLU A 322 -3.64 24.40 -1.65
N ALA A 323 -2.68 23.51 -1.83
CA ALA A 323 -1.33 23.89 -2.24
C ALA A 323 -1.35 24.18 -3.75
N GLY A 324 -1.24 25.46 -4.12
CA GLY A 324 -1.08 25.87 -5.50
C GLY A 324 0.16 25.22 -6.13
N LEU A 325 -0.04 24.45 -7.18
CA LEU A 325 0.95 24.09 -8.20
C LEU A 325 0.73 24.97 -9.43
#